data_AF-A0A3S3QX84-F1
#
_entry.id   AF-A0A3S3QX84-F1
#
_cell.length_a   1.000
_cell.length_b   1.000
_cell.length_c   1.000
_cell.angle_alpha   90.00
_cell.angle_beta   90.00
_cell.angle_gamma   90.00
#
_symmetry.space_group_name_H-M   'P 1'
#
loop_
_entity.id
_entity.type
_entity.pdbx_description
1 polymer ?
#
loop_
_entity_poly.entity_id
_entity_poly.type
_entity_poly.pdbx_seq_one_letter_code
_entity_poly.pdbx_strand_id
1 'polypeptide(L)'
;AEEYAVRITQASMAPVTRVVELFRRDTTAGRTATVDANGRVDVGSIGGTAQTARDIGASVLLSSGTGTGQVSLSAGIAAVNVTQFGGAAGTFASGRPEVNTTHAAGTAWNSGAITANTFAAGAITAAKFAANALDAVWSTATRVLTAGTNIVLAKGTGITGFNDLDATGVRGAIGMASANLDTQLSTLSGNDTTINNNVLALQSTANGIKAKTDNLPAAPAAVGDIPTANQNADALLDRASGIEAGMTLRQGFRLWSAALLGKANGLGTGTAIFRDTNDTKDRINASVDQDGNRLAVILDPS
;
A
#
# COMPACT_ATOMS: atom_id res chain seq x y z
N ALA A 1 -81.38 56.29 102.84
CA ALA A 1 -81.84 57.69 102.79
C ALA A 1 -82.94 57.82 103.83
N GLU A 2 -82.76 58.74 104.78
CA GLU A 2 -83.53 58.99 106.03
C GLU A 2 -83.53 57.88 107.09
N GLU A 3 -83.12 58.27 108.29
CA GLU A 3 -82.98 57.46 109.52
C GLU A 3 -84.22 57.67 110.39
N TYR A 4 -84.90 56.60 110.80
CA TYR A 4 -86.12 56.67 111.63
C TYR A 4 -85.84 56.16 113.05
N ALA A 5 -85.95 57.05 114.06
CA ALA A 5 -85.73 56.77 115.48
C ALA A 5 -87.04 56.84 116.30
N VAL A 6 -87.25 55.91 117.25
CA VAL A 6 -88.44 55.85 118.12
C VAL A 6 -88.02 56.05 119.59
N ARG A 7 -88.59 57.07 120.28
CA ARG A 7 -88.38 57.40 121.71
C ARG A 7 -89.64 57.09 122.55
N ILE A 8 -89.48 56.64 123.80
CA ILE A 8 -90.54 56.25 124.76
C ILE A 8 -90.36 57.08 126.04
N THR A 9 -91.42 57.73 126.58
CA THR A 9 -91.30 58.76 127.64
C THR A 9 -92.11 58.54 128.92
N GLN A 10 -92.94 57.50 129.05
CA GLN A 10 -93.61 57.15 130.32
C GLN A 10 -93.71 55.62 130.50
N ALA A 11 -93.44 55.13 131.70
CA ALA A 11 -93.30 53.70 132.02
C ALA A 11 -94.63 52.90 132.09
N SER A 12 -95.78 53.53 131.86
CA SER A 12 -97.11 52.88 131.94
C SER A 12 -97.75 52.57 130.58
N MET A 13 -96.97 52.49 129.50
CA MET A 13 -97.48 52.15 128.16
C MET A 13 -97.37 50.64 127.88
N ALA A 14 -98.35 50.09 127.15
CA ALA A 14 -98.37 48.71 126.70
C ALA A 14 -97.30 48.43 125.60
N PRO A 15 -96.89 47.16 125.38
CA PRO A 15 -95.80 46.78 124.46
C PRO A 15 -96.06 47.14 122.98
N VAL A 16 -94.98 47.48 122.25
CA VAL A 16 -94.95 47.76 120.80
C VAL A 16 -94.04 46.74 120.08
N THR A 17 -94.44 46.28 118.89
CA THR A 17 -93.63 45.46 117.95
C THR A 17 -93.61 46.10 116.55
N ARG A 18 -92.45 46.07 115.87
CA ARG A 18 -92.19 46.65 114.52
C ARG A 18 -91.30 45.72 113.66
N VAL A 19 -91.52 45.63 112.33
CA VAL A 19 -90.66 45.00 111.29
C VAL A 19 -90.68 45.85 109.99
N VAL A 20 -89.61 45.77 109.19
CA VAL A 20 -89.07 46.70 108.16
C VAL A 20 -88.72 45.94 106.86
N GLU A 21 -88.67 46.58 105.67
CA GLU A 21 -87.75 46.17 104.57
C GLU A 21 -87.61 47.24 103.45
N LEU A 22 -86.39 47.44 102.94
CA LEU A 22 -86.02 48.40 101.87
C LEU A 22 -85.76 47.67 100.56
N PHE A 23 -86.38 48.03 99.42
CA PHE A 23 -85.95 47.51 98.12
C PHE A 23 -85.81 48.56 97.02
N ARG A 24 -84.63 48.52 96.37
CA ARG A 24 -84.20 49.33 95.22
C ARG A 24 -85.23 49.22 94.09
N ARG A 25 -85.67 50.34 93.52
CA ARG A 25 -85.87 50.36 92.07
C ARG A 25 -84.51 50.69 91.50
N ASP A 26 -84.05 49.98 90.47
CA ASP A 26 -83.79 50.72 89.24
C ASP A 26 -83.30 49.89 88.07
N THR A 27 -83.63 50.49 86.92
CA THR A 27 -83.12 50.38 85.57
C THR A 27 -81.94 49.47 85.33
N THR A 28 -81.92 48.91 84.12
CA THR A 28 -80.65 48.61 83.49
C THR A 28 -80.81 48.73 82.00
N ALA A 29 -80.13 49.70 81.38
CA ALA A 29 -79.58 49.36 80.08
C ALA A 29 -78.63 48.17 80.31
N GLY A 30 -78.88 47.08 79.60
CA GLY A 30 -78.28 45.76 79.83
C GLY A 30 -79.33 44.66 79.58
N ARG A 31 -78.88 43.46 79.21
CA ARG A 31 -79.72 42.25 79.20
C ARG A 31 -79.38 41.47 80.47
N THR A 32 -80.38 40.91 81.13
CA THR A 32 -80.14 39.98 82.25
C THR A 32 -79.24 38.86 81.76
N ALA A 33 -78.08 38.67 82.41
CA ALA A 33 -77.31 37.46 82.23
C ALA A 33 -78.14 36.33 82.83
N THR A 34 -78.62 35.41 81.99
CA THR A 34 -79.21 34.17 82.49
C THR A 34 -78.05 33.35 83.02
N VAL A 35 -77.86 33.42 84.33
CA VAL A 35 -76.87 32.61 85.03
C VAL A 35 -77.60 31.34 85.45
N ASP A 36 -77.12 30.18 85.00
CA ASP A 36 -77.67 28.90 85.43
C ASP A 36 -77.42 28.67 86.94
N ALA A 37 -78.02 27.62 87.50
CA ALA A 37 -77.85 27.28 88.92
C ALA A 37 -76.39 27.04 89.35
N ASN A 38 -75.47 26.91 88.39
CA ASN A 38 -74.06 26.66 88.61
C ASN A 38 -73.18 27.89 88.38
N GLY A 39 -73.76 29.07 88.14
CA GLY A 39 -73.00 30.30 87.94
C GLY A 39 -72.55 30.55 86.51
N ARG A 40 -73.01 29.77 85.51
CA ARG A 40 -72.58 29.91 84.11
C ARG A 40 -73.51 30.82 83.34
N VAL A 41 -72.94 31.68 82.50
CA VAL A 41 -73.67 32.62 81.67
C VAL A 41 -73.76 32.06 80.25
N ASP A 42 -74.98 31.92 79.73
CA ASP A 42 -75.17 31.70 78.29
C ASP A 42 -74.95 33.01 77.53
N VAL A 43 -73.82 33.08 76.84
CA VAL A 43 -73.40 34.30 76.14
C VAL A 43 -73.91 34.30 74.71
N GLY A 44 -75.09 34.91 74.49
CA GLY A 44 -75.62 35.13 73.14
C GLY A 44 -74.89 36.22 72.33
N SER A 45 -74.10 37.08 72.99
CA SER A 45 -73.25 38.08 72.35
C SER A 45 -72.14 38.59 73.28
N ILE A 46 -70.97 38.95 72.72
CA ILE A 46 -69.86 39.60 73.46
C ILE A 46 -69.58 40.95 72.77
N GLY A 47 -69.60 42.04 73.53
CA GLY A 47 -69.35 43.38 72.97
C GLY A 47 -70.33 43.83 71.88
N GLY A 48 -71.56 43.29 71.88
CA GLY A 48 -72.59 43.58 70.88
C GLY A 48 -72.63 42.63 69.67
N THR A 49 -71.62 41.76 69.51
CA THR A 49 -71.56 40.79 68.41
C THR A 49 -72.24 39.49 68.80
N ALA A 50 -73.25 39.07 68.04
CA ALA A 50 -73.94 37.79 68.25
C ALA A 50 -72.96 36.62 68.15
N GLN A 51 -73.07 35.65 69.05
CA GLN A 51 -72.28 34.42 69.02
C GLN A 51 -73.20 33.25 68.68
N THR A 52 -72.79 32.40 67.74
CA THR A 52 -73.48 31.14 67.41
C THR A 52 -72.74 29.97 68.03
N ALA A 53 -73.39 28.80 68.10
CA ALA A 53 -72.76 27.59 68.63
C ALA A 53 -71.40 27.31 67.96
N ARG A 54 -71.24 27.56 66.64
CA ARG A 54 -69.97 27.35 65.91
C ARG A 54 -68.84 28.28 66.35
N ASP A 55 -69.15 29.49 66.79
CA ASP A 55 -68.17 30.50 67.19
C ASP A 55 -67.59 30.20 68.57
N ILE A 56 -68.40 29.61 69.46
CA ILE A 56 -68.01 29.21 70.82
C ILE A 56 -67.73 27.69 70.91
N GLY A 57 -68.04 26.91 69.87
CA GLY A 57 -68.00 25.45 69.90
C GLY A 57 -68.32 24.76 68.57
N ALA A 58 -67.26 24.24 67.93
CA ALA A 58 -67.29 23.02 67.12
C ALA A 58 -67.69 23.06 65.63
N SER A 59 -67.22 24.03 64.82
CA SER A 59 -66.90 23.70 63.41
C SER A 59 -65.83 24.63 62.80
N VAL A 60 -64.57 24.20 62.92
CA VAL A 60 -63.40 24.50 62.06
C VAL A 60 -63.28 25.96 61.55
N LEU A 61 -62.97 26.87 62.47
CA LEU A 61 -62.01 27.94 62.15
C LEU A 61 -60.63 27.28 61.98
N LEU A 62 -60.12 27.18 60.75
CA LEU A 62 -58.73 26.79 60.51
C LEU A 62 -57.83 27.92 61.03
N SER A 63 -57.38 27.81 62.28
CA SER A 63 -56.40 28.74 62.86
C SER A 63 -55.02 28.40 62.32
N SER A 64 -54.30 29.38 61.79
CA SER A 64 -52.90 29.22 61.38
C SER A 64 -52.05 28.97 62.63
N GLY A 65 -51.33 27.86 62.68
CA GLY A 65 -50.44 27.56 63.80
C GLY A 65 -49.31 26.60 63.43
N THR A 66 -48.19 26.70 64.15
CA THR A 66 -47.00 25.86 63.96
C THR A 66 -46.95 24.67 64.92
N GLY A 67 -48.02 24.43 65.70
CA GLY A 67 -48.12 23.34 66.67
C GLY A 67 -48.56 22.01 66.05
N THR A 68 -48.28 20.90 66.75
CA THR A 68 -48.70 19.55 66.36
C THR A 68 -50.21 19.45 66.16
N GLY A 69 -50.65 18.98 64.98
CA GLY A 69 -52.07 18.78 64.64
C GLY A 69 -52.80 20.00 64.08
N GLN A 70 -52.11 21.14 63.90
CA GLN A 70 -52.66 22.34 63.29
C GLN A 70 -52.31 22.44 61.80
N VAL A 71 -53.15 23.12 61.02
CA VAL A 71 -52.90 23.37 59.59
C VAL A 71 -52.03 24.63 59.46
N SER A 72 -50.80 24.46 58.98
CA SER A 72 -49.91 25.60 58.72
C SER A 72 -50.35 26.35 57.45
N LEU A 73 -50.65 27.64 57.61
CA LEU A 73 -51.12 28.53 56.55
C LEU A 73 -50.14 29.71 56.43
N SER A 74 -49.59 29.92 55.24
CA SER A 74 -48.75 31.10 54.94
C SER A 74 -49.39 31.87 53.79
N ALA A 75 -49.71 33.14 54.01
CA ALA A 75 -50.36 34.03 53.05
C ALA A 75 -51.64 33.46 52.40
N GLY A 76 -52.48 32.76 53.17
CA GLY A 76 -53.78 32.25 52.70
C GLY A 76 -53.72 30.95 51.91
N ILE A 77 -52.53 30.39 51.69
CA ILE A 77 -52.34 29.08 51.06
C ILE A 77 -52.01 28.07 52.17
N ALA A 78 -52.70 26.92 52.17
CA ALA A 78 -52.30 25.79 53.01
C ALA A 78 -50.91 25.34 52.57
N ALA A 79 -49.94 25.33 53.49
CA ALA A 79 -48.61 24.84 53.20
C ALA A 79 -48.67 23.31 53.02
N VAL A 80 -48.98 22.88 51.79
CA VAL A 80 -48.92 21.46 51.44
C VAL A 80 -47.44 21.11 51.26
N ASN A 81 -46.82 20.58 52.32
CA ASN A 81 -45.60 19.83 52.13
C ASN A 81 -45.94 18.67 51.19
N VAL A 82 -45.11 18.41 50.16
CA VAL A 82 -45.32 17.28 49.25
C VAL A 82 -45.15 15.92 49.96
N THR A 83 -45.12 15.89 51.29
CA THR A 83 -45.15 14.65 52.08
C THR A 83 -46.34 13.75 51.78
N GLN A 84 -47.42 14.21 51.12
CA GLN A 84 -48.58 13.37 50.77
C GLN A 84 -49.00 13.54 49.31
N PHE A 85 -48.93 12.47 48.52
CA PHE A 85 -49.45 12.38 47.14
C PHE A 85 -50.60 11.36 47.13
N GLY A 86 -51.82 11.77 46.79
CA GLY A 86 -52.98 10.86 46.70
C GLY A 86 -53.35 10.12 47.99
N GLY A 87 -52.94 10.63 49.17
CA GLY A 87 -53.23 10.02 50.48
C GLY A 87 -52.16 9.08 51.02
N ALA A 88 -51.04 8.88 50.32
CA ALA A 88 -49.87 8.11 50.79
C ALA A 88 -48.64 9.02 50.95
N ALA A 89 -47.72 8.65 51.85
CA ALA A 89 -46.49 9.40 52.05
C ALA A 89 -45.61 9.36 50.80
N GLY A 90 -45.20 10.52 50.27
CA GLY A 90 -44.20 10.58 49.20
C GLY A 90 -42.83 10.14 49.72
N THR A 91 -42.11 9.29 48.99
CA THR A 91 -40.72 8.94 49.34
C THR A 91 -39.80 10.08 48.90
N PHE A 92 -39.08 10.69 49.85
CA PHE A 92 -38.14 11.77 49.60
C PHE A 92 -36.71 11.30 49.85
N ALA A 93 -35.89 11.23 48.80
CA ALA A 93 -34.44 11.09 48.93
C ALA A 93 -33.77 12.45 48.65
N SER A 94 -32.98 12.97 49.60
CA SER A 94 -32.25 14.24 49.48
C SER A 94 -33.09 15.49 49.15
N GLY A 95 -34.34 15.55 49.64
CA GLY A 95 -35.21 16.73 49.48
C GLY A 95 -35.89 16.85 48.11
N ARG A 96 -35.85 15.81 47.26
CA ARG A 96 -36.57 15.77 45.98
C ARG A 96 -37.70 14.73 46.02
N PRO A 97 -38.93 15.10 45.58
CA PRO A 97 -40.01 14.13 45.41
C PRO A 97 -39.76 13.23 44.20
N GLU A 98 -39.89 11.93 44.37
CA GLU A 98 -39.85 10.95 43.28
C GLU A 98 -41.25 10.82 42.65
N VAL A 99 -41.55 11.62 41.62
CA VAL A 99 -42.82 11.59 40.88
C VAL A 99 -42.65 10.74 39.61
N ASN A 100 -43.55 9.78 39.38
CA ASN A 100 -43.63 9.07 38.11
C ASN A 100 -44.25 9.98 37.04
N THR A 101 -43.44 10.45 36.09
CA THR A 101 -43.88 11.35 35.00
C THR A 101 -44.08 10.56 33.71
N THR A 102 -45.31 10.50 33.19
CA THR A 102 -45.61 9.87 31.88
C THR A 102 -45.29 10.77 30.68
N HIS A 103 -45.05 12.06 30.90
CA HIS A 103 -44.63 13.03 29.89
C HIS A 103 -43.60 14.00 30.50
N ALA A 104 -42.37 13.98 30.00
CA ALA A 104 -41.35 14.96 30.37
C ALA A 104 -41.20 15.98 29.23
N ALA A 105 -41.99 17.06 29.29
CA ALA A 105 -41.80 18.22 28.42
C ALA A 105 -41.27 19.39 29.26
N GLY A 106 -40.18 20.02 28.82
CA GLY A 106 -39.72 21.29 29.37
C GLY A 106 -38.46 21.27 30.25
N THR A 107 -37.95 20.12 30.69
CA THR A 107 -36.63 20.04 31.36
C THR A 107 -35.82 18.85 30.84
N ALA A 108 -34.57 19.12 30.44
CA ALA A 108 -33.64 18.08 30.04
C ALA A 108 -33.38 17.11 31.21
N TRP A 109 -33.44 15.80 30.93
CA TRP A 109 -32.95 14.79 31.87
C TRP A 109 -31.43 14.91 31.91
N ASN A 110 -30.84 15.14 33.08
CA ASN A 110 -29.40 15.34 33.22
C ASN A 110 -28.61 14.16 32.64
N SER A 111 -27.42 14.42 32.10
CA SER A 111 -26.51 13.40 31.57
C SER A 111 -26.28 12.29 32.62
N GLY A 112 -26.56 11.04 32.25
CA GLY A 112 -26.44 9.86 33.14
C GLY A 112 -27.76 9.29 33.67
N ALA A 113 -28.89 10.02 33.61
CA ALA A 113 -30.21 9.47 33.94
C ALA A 113 -30.73 8.49 32.86
N ILE A 114 -30.23 8.64 31.64
CA ILE A 114 -30.56 7.80 30.50
C ILE A 114 -29.36 6.87 30.24
N THR A 115 -29.47 5.60 30.60
CA THR A 115 -28.45 4.55 30.40
C THR A 115 -28.99 3.47 29.45
N ALA A 116 -28.15 2.50 29.06
CA ALA A 116 -28.57 1.44 28.13
C ALA A 116 -29.83 0.68 28.60
N ASN A 117 -30.01 0.54 29.93
CA ASN A 117 -31.16 -0.15 30.52
C ASN A 117 -32.45 0.70 30.57
N THR A 118 -32.38 2.02 30.38
CA THR A 118 -33.57 2.89 30.40
C THR A 118 -34.32 2.93 29.08
N PHE A 119 -33.75 2.36 28.02
CA PHE A 119 -34.43 2.18 26.74
C PHE A 119 -34.95 0.76 26.63
N ALA A 120 -36.27 0.61 26.46
CA ALA A 120 -36.84 -0.68 26.06
C ALA A 120 -36.27 -1.11 24.70
N ALA A 121 -36.16 -2.42 24.47
CA ALA A 121 -35.77 -2.94 23.17
C ALA A 121 -36.69 -2.35 22.07
N GLY A 122 -36.11 -1.73 21.05
CA GLY A 122 -36.86 -1.05 19.98
C GLY A 122 -37.39 0.35 20.31
N ALA A 123 -37.08 0.93 21.47
CA ALA A 123 -37.44 2.33 21.77
C ALA A 123 -36.77 3.33 20.80
N ILE A 124 -35.55 3.01 20.36
CA ILE A 124 -34.82 3.72 19.31
C ILE A 124 -34.87 2.87 18.05
N THR A 125 -35.85 3.14 17.18
CA THR A 125 -35.92 2.51 15.84
C THR A 125 -35.18 3.36 14.81
N ALA A 126 -34.86 2.77 13.65
CA ALA A 126 -34.23 3.48 12.53
C ALA A 126 -34.98 4.77 12.12
N ALA A 127 -36.30 4.80 12.28
CA ALA A 127 -37.15 5.96 11.97
C ALA A 127 -37.02 7.12 12.98
N LYS A 128 -36.40 6.88 14.15
CA LYS A 128 -36.29 7.85 15.25
C LYS A 128 -34.97 8.64 15.23
N PHE A 129 -33.96 8.17 14.49
CA PHE A 129 -32.80 8.99 14.18
C PHE A 129 -33.25 10.05 13.16
N ALA A 130 -33.02 11.33 13.46
CA ALA A 130 -33.27 12.39 12.50
C ALA A 130 -32.50 12.12 11.20
N ALA A 131 -33.06 12.53 10.07
CA ALA A 131 -32.32 12.51 8.80
C ALA A 131 -30.96 13.19 9.01
N ASN A 132 -29.87 12.52 8.63
CA ASN A 132 -28.48 12.97 8.78
C ASN A 132 -27.90 12.95 10.21
N ALA A 133 -28.58 12.41 11.22
CA ALA A 133 -27.98 12.26 12.56
C ALA A 133 -26.73 11.34 12.56
N LEU A 134 -26.62 10.46 11.56
CA LEU A 134 -25.47 9.58 11.37
C LEU A 134 -24.46 10.15 10.38
N ASP A 135 -24.67 11.34 9.80
CA ASP A 135 -23.76 11.93 8.80
C ASP A 135 -22.37 12.22 9.39
N ALA A 136 -22.29 12.44 10.71
CA ALA A 136 -21.03 12.54 11.46
C ALA A 136 -20.25 11.20 11.58
N VAL A 137 -20.93 10.06 11.51
CA VAL A 137 -20.27 8.72 11.50
C VAL A 137 -19.44 8.53 10.23
N TRP A 138 -19.75 9.28 9.17
CA TRP A 138 -19.10 9.19 7.87
C TRP A 138 -17.97 10.21 7.67
N SER A 139 -17.81 11.20 8.56
CA SER A 139 -16.87 12.31 8.35
C SER A 139 -15.64 12.35 9.27
N THR A 140 -15.56 11.55 10.34
CA THR A 140 -14.52 11.79 11.38
C THR A 140 -13.67 10.62 11.92
N ALA A 141 -13.77 9.38 11.43
CA ALA A 141 -12.81 8.34 11.87
C ALA A 141 -12.53 7.26 10.82
N THR A 142 -11.27 6.84 10.73
CA THR A 142 -10.78 5.69 9.96
C THR A 142 -11.62 4.46 10.26
N ARG A 143 -12.40 3.99 9.30
CA ARG A 143 -13.20 2.76 9.47
C ARG A 143 -12.35 1.54 9.11
N VAL A 144 -12.39 0.52 9.97
CA VAL A 144 -12.24 -0.86 9.50
C VAL A 144 -13.63 -1.30 9.01
N LEU A 145 -13.81 -1.27 7.69
CA LEU A 145 -15.03 -1.69 7.01
C LEU A 145 -14.96 -3.18 6.72
N THR A 146 -15.70 -3.99 7.49
CA THR A 146 -15.76 -5.45 7.26
C THR A 146 -16.46 -5.82 5.95
N ALA A 147 -17.18 -4.90 5.30
CA ALA A 147 -17.80 -5.07 3.99
C ALA A 147 -17.38 -3.95 3.02
N GLY A 148 -16.72 -4.33 1.92
CA GLY A 148 -16.03 -3.44 0.97
C GLY A 148 -16.91 -2.54 0.09
N THR A 149 -18.22 -2.44 0.34
CA THR A 149 -19.18 -1.75 -0.54
C THR A 149 -19.29 -0.23 -0.28
N ASN A 150 -18.71 0.31 0.81
CA ASN A 150 -19.05 1.65 1.31
C ASN A 150 -18.02 2.77 1.05
N ILE A 151 -16.99 2.58 0.22
CA ILE A 151 -16.06 3.66 -0.16
C ILE A 151 -16.17 3.90 -1.66
N VAL A 152 -16.75 5.03 -2.08
CA VAL A 152 -16.89 5.42 -3.50
C VAL A 152 -15.84 6.47 -3.84
N LEU A 153 -14.92 6.18 -4.75
CA LEU A 153 -14.07 7.20 -5.40
C LEU A 153 -14.45 7.32 -6.88
N ALA A 154 -14.85 8.53 -7.28
CA ALA A 154 -14.99 9.14 -8.62
C ALA A 154 -15.60 8.37 -9.82
N LYS A 155 -15.86 7.06 -9.76
CA LYS A 155 -16.44 6.28 -10.87
C LYS A 155 -17.75 5.55 -10.54
N GLY A 156 -18.49 6.02 -9.53
CA GLY A 156 -19.81 5.49 -9.16
C GLY A 156 -19.84 4.03 -8.70
N THR A 157 -18.68 3.39 -8.55
CA THR A 157 -18.47 2.04 -8.04
C THR A 157 -17.32 2.12 -7.05
N GLY A 158 -17.39 1.36 -5.95
CA GLY A 158 -16.47 1.51 -4.81
C GLY A 158 -14.98 1.35 -5.16
N ILE A 159 -14.09 1.48 -4.16
CA ILE A 159 -12.64 1.23 -4.28
C ILE A 159 -12.43 -0.22 -4.79
N THR A 160 -12.40 -0.39 -6.10
CA THR A 160 -11.82 -1.55 -6.77
C THR A 160 -10.34 -1.32 -7.04
N GLY A 161 -9.84 -0.11 -6.82
CA GLY A 161 -8.45 0.30 -7.08
C GLY A 161 -7.39 -0.28 -6.14
N PHE A 162 -7.77 -1.20 -5.24
CA PHE A 162 -6.82 -2.12 -4.59
C PHE A 162 -6.82 -3.51 -5.23
N ASN A 163 -7.60 -3.72 -6.30
CA ASN A 163 -7.78 -4.93 -7.09
C ASN A 163 -8.10 -4.57 -8.56
N ASP A 164 -7.26 -3.76 -9.22
CA ASP A 164 -7.43 -3.51 -10.66
C ASP A 164 -6.92 -4.69 -11.51
N LEU A 165 -6.19 -5.63 -10.91
CA LEU A 165 -5.94 -6.95 -11.47
C LEU A 165 -6.36 -7.98 -10.42
N ASP A 166 -7.52 -8.61 -10.63
CA ASP A 166 -7.86 -9.84 -9.90
C ASP A 166 -6.82 -10.93 -10.24
N ALA A 167 -6.87 -12.07 -9.56
CA ALA A 167 -5.96 -13.18 -9.86
C ALA A 167 -5.98 -13.58 -11.36
N THR A 168 -7.12 -13.38 -12.05
CA THR A 168 -7.25 -13.59 -13.50
C THR A 168 -6.53 -12.52 -14.31
N GLY A 169 -6.64 -11.24 -13.95
CA GLY A 169 -5.93 -10.13 -14.57
C GLY A 169 -4.42 -10.25 -14.39
N VAL A 170 -3.96 -10.66 -13.20
CA VAL A 170 -2.54 -10.99 -12.96
C VAL A 170 -2.10 -12.15 -13.86
N ARG A 171 -2.87 -13.24 -13.94
CA ARG A 171 -2.59 -14.35 -14.87
C ARG A 171 -2.59 -13.91 -16.34
N GLY A 172 -3.49 -13.01 -16.73
CA GLY A 172 -3.57 -12.46 -18.09
C GLY A 172 -2.35 -11.62 -18.44
N ALA A 173 -1.94 -10.72 -17.55
CA ALA A 173 -0.73 -9.91 -17.73
C ALA A 173 0.54 -10.78 -17.79
N ILE A 174 0.66 -11.76 -16.89
CA ILE A 174 1.76 -12.72 -16.90
C ILE A 174 1.73 -13.57 -18.18
N GLY A 175 0.56 -14.02 -18.64
CA GLY A 175 0.39 -14.79 -19.87
C GLY A 175 0.73 -14.01 -21.14
N MET A 176 0.38 -12.72 -21.19
CA MET A 176 0.78 -11.84 -22.28
C MET A 176 2.29 -11.61 -22.28
N ALA A 177 2.89 -11.42 -21.09
CA ALA A 177 4.33 -11.28 -20.96
C ALA A 177 5.08 -12.56 -21.35
N SER A 178 4.58 -13.75 -20.98
CA SER A 178 5.18 -15.03 -21.36
C SER A 178 5.12 -15.25 -22.87
N ALA A 179 3.99 -14.94 -23.53
CA ALA A 179 3.89 -15.05 -24.98
C ALA A 179 4.88 -14.14 -25.74
N ASN A 180 5.13 -12.93 -25.23
CA ASN A 180 6.14 -12.04 -25.77
C ASN A 180 7.55 -12.60 -25.57
N LEU A 181 7.85 -13.11 -24.38
CA LEU A 181 9.14 -13.76 -24.08
C LEU A 181 9.37 -15.00 -24.95
N ASP A 182 8.34 -15.82 -25.19
CA ASP A 182 8.40 -17.00 -26.08
C ASP A 182 8.74 -16.59 -27.52
N THR A 183 8.12 -15.50 -28.01
CA THR A 183 8.40 -14.94 -29.35
C THR A 183 9.84 -14.44 -29.46
N GLN A 184 10.32 -13.73 -28.45
CA GLN A 184 11.71 -13.25 -28.39
C GLN A 184 12.69 -14.42 -28.31
N LEU A 185 12.40 -15.44 -27.51
CA LEU A 185 13.26 -16.61 -27.36
C LEU A 185 13.29 -17.47 -28.63
N SER A 186 12.16 -17.63 -29.32
CA SER A 186 12.09 -18.30 -30.62
C SER A 186 12.97 -17.60 -31.66
N THR A 187 12.95 -16.26 -31.69
CA THR A 187 13.81 -15.46 -32.57
C THR A 187 15.29 -15.67 -32.27
N LEU A 188 15.66 -15.67 -30.99
CA LEU A 188 17.05 -15.93 -30.56
C LEU A 188 17.51 -17.35 -30.94
N SER A 189 16.66 -18.36 -30.77
CA SER A 189 16.95 -19.74 -31.17
C SER A 189 17.16 -19.88 -32.68
N GLY A 190 16.39 -19.14 -33.49
CA GLY A 190 16.59 -19.04 -34.93
C GLY A 190 17.97 -18.44 -35.28
N ASN A 191 18.33 -17.33 -34.64
CA ASN A 191 19.64 -16.71 -34.84
C ASN A 191 20.80 -17.64 -34.45
N ASP A 192 20.68 -18.36 -33.33
CA ASP A 192 21.67 -19.35 -32.90
C ASP A 192 21.87 -20.46 -33.95
N THR A 193 20.78 -20.97 -34.51
CA THR A 193 20.83 -21.95 -35.61
C THR A 193 21.57 -21.39 -36.83
N THR A 194 21.28 -20.14 -37.22
CA THR A 194 21.97 -19.48 -38.35
C THR A 194 23.46 -19.29 -38.07
N ILE A 195 23.83 -18.83 -36.88
CA ILE A 195 25.24 -18.64 -36.48
C ILE A 195 25.98 -19.97 -36.51
N ASN A 196 25.41 -21.03 -35.93
CA ASN A 196 26.00 -22.36 -35.93
C ASN A 196 26.25 -22.88 -37.35
N ASN A 197 25.28 -22.73 -38.26
CA ASN A 197 25.44 -23.12 -39.67
C ASN A 197 26.56 -22.33 -40.36
N ASN A 198 26.65 -21.01 -40.12
CA ASN A 198 27.70 -20.17 -40.68
C ASN A 198 29.09 -20.57 -40.15
N VAL A 199 29.21 -20.86 -38.85
CA VAL A 199 30.46 -21.31 -38.23
C VAL A 199 30.91 -22.65 -38.83
N LEU A 200 29.99 -23.61 -39.02
CA LEU A 200 30.29 -24.88 -39.66
C LEU A 200 30.75 -24.70 -41.12
N ALA A 201 30.11 -23.81 -41.88
CA ALA A 201 30.50 -23.50 -43.26
C ALA A 201 31.90 -22.85 -43.33
N LEU A 202 32.19 -21.93 -42.41
CA LEU A 202 33.51 -21.31 -42.28
C LEU A 202 34.58 -22.34 -41.90
N GLN A 203 34.30 -23.24 -40.96
CA GLN A 203 35.22 -24.33 -40.58
C GLN A 203 35.52 -25.25 -41.76
N SER A 204 34.49 -25.63 -42.54
CA SER A 204 34.67 -26.43 -43.76
C SER A 204 35.58 -25.73 -44.77
N THR A 205 35.32 -24.44 -45.01
CA THR A 205 36.14 -23.62 -45.93
C THR A 205 37.57 -23.48 -45.43
N ALA A 206 37.78 -23.21 -44.13
CA ALA A 206 39.09 -23.09 -43.51
C ALA A 206 39.88 -24.40 -43.59
N ASN A 207 39.24 -25.55 -43.34
CA ASN A 207 39.85 -26.87 -43.50
C ASN A 207 40.25 -27.13 -44.96
N GLY A 208 39.42 -26.75 -45.93
CA GLY A 208 39.74 -26.84 -47.35
C GLY A 208 40.92 -25.94 -47.77
N ILE A 209 40.98 -24.71 -47.25
CA ILE A 209 42.11 -23.79 -47.47
C ILE A 209 43.38 -24.36 -46.84
N LYS A 210 43.30 -24.85 -45.60
CA LYS A 210 44.42 -25.47 -44.90
C LYS A 210 44.96 -26.66 -45.70
N ALA A 211 44.10 -27.55 -46.20
CA ALA A 211 44.52 -28.67 -47.04
C ALA A 211 45.26 -28.24 -48.31
N LYS A 212 44.81 -27.16 -48.97
CA LYS A 212 45.52 -26.59 -50.13
C LYS A 212 46.85 -25.95 -49.73
N THR A 213 46.88 -25.25 -48.60
CA THR A 213 48.07 -24.52 -48.11
C THR A 213 49.14 -25.49 -47.61
N ASP A 214 48.74 -26.57 -46.93
CA ASP A 214 49.64 -27.64 -46.47
C ASP A 214 50.30 -28.36 -47.67
N ASN A 215 49.64 -28.40 -48.82
CA ASN A 215 50.19 -28.95 -50.06
C ASN A 215 51.11 -27.97 -50.82
N LEU A 216 51.25 -26.72 -50.38
CA LEU A 216 52.23 -25.81 -50.96
C LEU A 216 53.62 -26.20 -50.44
N PRO A 217 54.61 -26.43 -51.34
CA PRO A 217 55.99 -26.64 -50.90
C PRO A 217 56.50 -25.39 -50.16
N ALA A 218 57.29 -25.59 -49.10
CA ALA A 218 57.87 -24.49 -48.33
C ALA A 218 58.67 -23.56 -49.25
N ALA A 219 58.54 -22.24 -49.05
CA ALA A 219 59.16 -21.25 -49.93
C ALA A 219 60.69 -21.14 -49.73
N PRO A 220 61.48 -20.99 -50.81
CA PRO A 220 61.03 -21.15 -52.19
C PRO A 220 60.72 -22.62 -52.49
N ALA A 221 59.63 -22.88 -53.24
CA ALA A 221 59.21 -24.22 -53.66
C ALA A 221 60.44 -25.04 -54.05
N ALA A 222 60.60 -26.24 -53.49
CA ALA A 222 61.82 -27.06 -53.58
C ALA A 222 62.51 -26.90 -54.94
N VAL A 223 63.47 -25.98 -55.01
CA VAL A 223 64.20 -25.64 -56.25
C VAL A 223 65.13 -26.80 -56.67
N GLY A 224 65.17 -27.87 -55.88
CA GLY A 224 65.90 -29.10 -56.18
C GLY A 224 65.37 -29.84 -57.39
N ASP A 225 64.07 -29.72 -57.71
CA ASP A 225 63.49 -30.34 -58.92
C ASP A 225 63.65 -29.47 -60.18
N ILE A 226 64.13 -28.23 -60.03
CA ILE A 226 64.42 -27.35 -61.17
C ILE A 226 65.89 -27.55 -61.54
N PRO A 227 66.22 -27.98 -62.77
CA PRO A 227 67.60 -28.03 -63.22
C PRO A 227 68.27 -26.66 -63.09
N THR A 228 69.43 -26.62 -62.43
CA THR A 228 70.27 -25.42 -62.37
C THR A 228 70.68 -25.00 -63.78
N ALA A 229 71.02 -23.73 -63.96
CA ALA A 229 71.54 -23.23 -65.24
C ALA A 229 72.74 -24.05 -65.75
N ASN A 230 73.61 -24.50 -64.83
CA ASN A 230 74.76 -25.35 -65.16
C ASN A 230 74.33 -26.75 -65.61
N GLN A 231 73.37 -27.39 -64.92
CA GLN A 231 72.85 -28.70 -65.34
C GLN A 231 72.23 -28.63 -66.74
N ASN A 232 71.51 -27.54 -67.06
CA ASN A 232 70.99 -27.32 -68.41
C ASN A 232 72.11 -27.13 -69.43
N ALA A 233 73.16 -26.36 -69.10
CA ALA A 233 74.29 -26.12 -69.98
C ALA A 233 75.09 -27.40 -70.26
N ASP A 234 75.37 -28.22 -69.23
CA ASP A 234 76.06 -29.50 -69.39
C ASP A 234 75.21 -30.49 -70.18
N ALA A 235 73.90 -30.59 -69.89
CA ALA A 235 72.99 -31.44 -70.65
C ALA A 235 72.92 -31.06 -72.15
N LEU A 236 73.06 -29.77 -72.47
CA LEU A 236 73.15 -29.28 -73.84
C LEU A 236 74.51 -29.68 -74.47
N LEU A 237 75.63 -29.36 -73.81
CA LEU A 237 76.97 -29.60 -74.34
C LEU A 237 77.29 -31.08 -74.54
N ASP A 238 76.75 -31.93 -73.67
CA ASP A 238 76.97 -33.38 -73.67
C ASP A 238 75.84 -34.15 -74.36
N ARG A 239 74.92 -33.45 -75.04
CA ARG A 239 73.91 -34.07 -75.89
C ARG A 239 74.58 -34.80 -77.05
N ALA A 240 74.55 -36.14 -77.01
CA ALA A 240 75.00 -36.98 -78.11
C ALA A 240 74.10 -36.80 -79.34
N SER A 241 74.70 -36.82 -80.53
CA SER A 241 74.03 -36.68 -81.82
C SER A 241 73.17 -35.42 -81.94
N GLY A 242 73.58 -34.34 -81.25
CA GLY A 242 72.85 -33.06 -81.26
C GLY A 242 73.01 -32.28 -82.56
N ILE A 243 74.13 -32.46 -83.26
CA ILE A 243 74.38 -31.88 -84.60
C ILE A 243 74.79 -33.01 -85.54
N GLU A 244 75.95 -33.62 -85.30
CA GLU A 244 76.47 -34.73 -86.09
C GLU A 244 76.27 -36.05 -85.33
N ALA A 245 75.93 -37.11 -86.06
CA ALA A 245 75.70 -38.42 -85.46
C ALA A 245 76.98 -38.94 -84.78
N GLY A 246 76.85 -39.46 -83.56
CA GLY A 246 77.94 -40.11 -82.84
C GLY A 246 78.90 -39.17 -82.11
N MET A 247 78.62 -37.86 -82.05
CA MET A 247 79.39 -36.90 -81.24
C MET A 247 78.50 -35.95 -80.43
N THR A 248 79.02 -35.42 -79.33
CA THR A 248 78.39 -34.31 -78.59
C THR A 248 78.82 -32.95 -79.14
N LEU A 249 78.10 -31.88 -78.79
CA LEU A 249 78.51 -30.51 -79.11
C LEU A 249 79.93 -30.23 -78.57
N ARG A 250 80.18 -30.61 -77.32
CA ARG A 250 81.49 -30.43 -76.66
C ARG A 250 82.61 -31.15 -77.42
N GLN A 251 82.34 -32.37 -77.88
CA GLN A 251 83.28 -33.17 -78.66
C GLN A 251 83.56 -32.54 -80.04
N GLY A 252 82.53 -32.08 -80.75
CA GLY A 252 82.69 -31.38 -82.03
C GLY A 252 83.53 -30.10 -81.89
N PHE A 253 83.22 -29.26 -80.90
CA PHE A 253 83.98 -28.02 -80.66
C PHE A 253 85.46 -28.27 -80.33
N ARG A 254 85.80 -29.36 -79.64
CA ARG A 254 87.21 -29.73 -79.40
C ARG A 254 87.95 -30.04 -80.69
N LEU A 255 87.33 -30.78 -81.60
CA LEU A 255 87.92 -31.11 -82.91
C LEU A 255 88.09 -29.87 -83.78
N TRP A 256 87.07 -29.00 -83.85
CA TRP A 256 87.17 -27.73 -84.58
C TRP A 256 88.27 -26.82 -84.01
N SER A 257 88.37 -26.74 -82.68
CA SER A 257 89.41 -25.94 -82.02
C SER A 257 90.80 -26.48 -82.33
N ALA A 258 90.99 -27.80 -82.40
CA ALA A 258 92.27 -28.38 -82.80
C ALA A 258 92.65 -28.04 -84.24
N ALA A 259 91.70 -28.11 -85.17
CA ALA A 259 91.94 -27.76 -86.57
C ALA A 259 92.25 -26.27 -86.78
N LEU A 260 91.61 -25.39 -86.01
CA LEU A 260 91.66 -23.93 -86.22
C LEU A 260 92.70 -23.21 -85.35
N LEU A 261 92.90 -23.68 -84.12
CA LEU A 261 93.69 -22.99 -83.09
C LEU A 261 94.88 -23.83 -82.60
N GLY A 262 94.88 -25.14 -82.89
CA GLY A 262 95.91 -26.07 -82.46
C GLY A 262 97.18 -25.99 -83.30
N LYS A 263 98.28 -26.55 -82.78
CA LYS A 263 99.51 -26.73 -83.56
C LYS A 263 99.32 -27.84 -84.59
N ALA A 264 99.85 -27.61 -85.79
CA ALA A 264 99.93 -28.64 -86.83
C ALA A 264 101.32 -29.27 -86.88
N ASN A 265 101.36 -30.59 -87.08
CA ASN A 265 102.58 -31.37 -87.26
C ASN A 265 102.46 -32.24 -88.53
N GLY A 266 103.56 -32.46 -89.24
CA GLY A 266 103.61 -33.40 -90.37
C GLY A 266 102.95 -32.92 -91.68
N LEU A 267 102.57 -31.65 -91.83
CA LEU A 267 101.87 -31.14 -93.03
C LEU A 267 102.63 -31.31 -94.36
N GLY A 268 103.95 -31.50 -94.33
CA GLY A 268 104.78 -31.81 -95.51
C GLY A 268 105.10 -33.31 -95.65
N THR A 269 104.40 -34.17 -94.92
CA THR A 269 104.57 -35.62 -94.89
C THR A 269 103.26 -36.31 -95.25
N GLY A 270 103.24 -37.65 -95.37
CA GLY A 270 102.00 -38.41 -95.61
C GLY A 270 101.00 -38.41 -94.44
N THR A 271 101.25 -37.65 -93.36
CA THR A 271 100.40 -37.61 -92.16
C THR A 271 100.31 -36.18 -91.62
N ALA A 272 99.11 -35.60 -91.67
CA ALA A 272 98.79 -34.30 -91.11
C ALA A 272 98.13 -34.45 -89.73
N ILE A 273 98.77 -33.92 -88.70
CA ILE A 273 98.32 -34.03 -87.32
C ILE A 273 97.98 -32.65 -86.77
N PHE A 274 96.78 -32.48 -86.21
CA PHE A 274 96.34 -31.28 -85.50
C PHE A 274 96.16 -31.59 -84.02
N ARG A 275 96.87 -30.82 -83.20
CA ARG A 275 96.95 -31.00 -81.75
C ARG A 275 95.91 -30.14 -81.04
N ASP A 276 95.60 -30.44 -79.80
CA ASP A 276 94.77 -29.57 -78.97
C ASP A 276 95.47 -28.22 -78.69
N THR A 277 94.70 -27.25 -78.19
CA THR A 277 95.22 -25.89 -77.95
C THR A 277 96.32 -25.83 -76.89
N ASN A 278 96.38 -26.83 -76.00
CA ASN A 278 97.43 -26.97 -74.98
C ASN A 278 98.61 -27.84 -75.44
N ASP A 279 98.60 -28.35 -76.68
CA ASP A 279 99.64 -29.19 -77.27
C ASP A 279 99.94 -30.49 -76.49
N THR A 280 98.94 -31.05 -75.83
CA THR A 280 99.03 -32.29 -75.05
C THR A 280 98.60 -33.53 -75.83
N LYS A 281 97.76 -33.37 -76.85
CA LYS A 281 97.08 -34.50 -77.50
C LYS A 281 96.81 -34.26 -78.98
N ASP A 282 97.03 -35.29 -79.78
CA ASP A 282 96.61 -35.32 -81.19
C ASP A 282 95.09 -35.51 -81.28
N ARG A 283 94.39 -34.51 -81.81
CA ARG A 283 92.91 -34.52 -81.92
C ARG A 283 92.42 -34.94 -83.29
N ILE A 284 93.17 -34.59 -84.32
CA ILE A 284 92.88 -34.97 -85.70
C ILE A 284 94.17 -35.50 -86.30
N ASN A 285 94.17 -36.77 -86.69
CA ASN A 285 95.27 -37.39 -87.42
C ASN A 285 94.74 -37.85 -88.78
N ALA A 286 95.18 -37.17 -89.84
CA ALA A 286 94.77 -37.47 -91.19
C ALA A 286 95.92 -38.02 -92.02
N SER A 287 95.72 -39.14 -92.70
CA SER A 287 96.60 -39.52 -93.80
C SER A 287 96.30 -38.62 -95.00
N VAL A 288 97.36 -38.13 -95.63
CA VAL A 288 97.24 -37.21 -96.76
C VAL A 288 98.04 -37.71 -97.96
N ASP A 289 97.58 -37.37 -99.15
CA ASP A 289 98.34 -37.57 -100.39
C ASP A 289 99.37 -36.45 -100.61
N GLN A 290 100.03 -36.46 -101.77
CA GLN A 290 101.04 -35.47 -102.14
C GLN A 290 100.47 -34.04 -102.34
N ASP A 291 99.17 -33.92 -102.60
CA ASP A 291 98.49 -32.64 -102.75
C ASP A 291 97.91 -32.13 -101.42
N GLY A 292 98.04 -32.92 -100.35
CA GLY A 292 97.51 -32.62 -99.02
C GLY A 292 96.03 -32.96 -98.85
N ASN A 293 95.42 -33.70 -99.78
CA ASN A 293 94.03 -34.16 -99.64
C ASN A 293 93.94 -35.23 -98.55
N ARG A 294 92.92 -35.15 -97.69
CA ARG A 294 92.71 -36.13 -96.61
C ARG A 294 92.09 -37.42 -97.14
N LEU A 295 92.77 -38.55 -96.93
CA LEU A 295 92.32 -39.88 -97.37
C LEU A 295 91.61 -40.65 -96.27
N ALA A 296 92.14 -40.60 -95.04
CA ALA A 296 91.50 -41.14 -93.85
C ALA A 296 91.73 -40.19 -92.67
N VAL A 297 90.73 -40.02 -91.81
CA VAL A 297 90.80 -39.12 -90.66
C VAL A 297 90.44 -39.89 -89.39
N ILE A 298 91.40 -39.95 -88.47
CA ILE A 298 91.20 -40.47 -87.12
C ILE A 298 90.97 -39.27 -86.20
N LEU A 299 89.84 -39.27 -85.50
CA LEU A 299 89.43 -38.20 -84.60
C LEU A 299 89.52 -38.68 -83.15
N ASP A 300 90.11 -37.86 -82.29
CA ASP A 300 90.06 -38.06 -80.83
C ASP A 300 89.30 -36.90 -80.16
N PRO A 301 87.99 -37.05 -79.92
CA PRO A 301 87.15 -35.98 -79.38
C PRO A 301 87.23 -35.82 -77.84
N SER A 302 88.03 -36.64 -77.13
CA SER A 302 88.00 -36.78 -75.66
C SER A 302 88.65 -35.66 -74.87
#